data_AF-A0A6M6E5F4-F1
#
_entry.id   AF-A0A6M6E5F4-F1
#
_cell.length_a   1.000
_cell.length_b   1.000
_cell.length_c   1.000
_cell.angle_alpha   90.00
_cell.angle_beta   90.00
_cell.angle_gamma   90.00
#
_symmetry.space_group_name_H-M   'P 1'
#
loop_
_entity.id
_entity.type
_entity.pdbx_description
1 polymer ?
#
loop_
_entity_poly.entity_id
_entity_poly.type
_entity_poly.pdbx_seq_one_letter_code
_entity_poly.pdbx_strand_id
1 'polypeptide(L)'
;MKDILKAALFGFIAVFVVGLGFAGYYLYEVFLKETPVLTETSDDQTASIKIVQTGEPSFFGPTSIKAYYQKDSGYQETKTGTLYNDGGPATLSNFSIQWKDRDNVTITLNSENGASLDVINFKH
;
A
#
# COMPACT_ATOMS: atom_id res chain seq x y z
N MET A 1 -10.77 27.60 -42.97
CA MET A 1 -10.38 28.16 -41.65
C MET A 1 -11.03 27.40 -40.49
N LYS A 2 -12.35 27.16 -40.50
CA LYS A 2 -13.05 26.39 -39.45
C LYS A 2 -12.56 24.93 -39.31
N ASP A 3 -12.28 24.25 -40.42
CA ASP A 3 -11.86 22.83 -40.37
C ASP A 3 -10.41 22.66 -39.90
N ILE A 4 -9.53 23.63 -40.23
CA ILE A 4 -8.16 23.69 -39.71
C ILE A 4 -8.18 23.94 -38.20
N LEU A 5 -9.04 24.84 -37.72
CA LEU A 5 -9.21 25.09 -36.28
C LEU A 5 -9.74 23.86 -35.53
N LYS A 6 -10.71 23.13 -36.11
CA LYS A 6 -11.22 21.87 -35.55
C LYS A 6 -10.15 20.79 -35.49
N ALA A 7 -9.35 20.63 -36.54
CA ALA A 7 -8.25 19.67 -36.57
C ALA A 7 -7.17 20.01 -35.53
N ALA A 8 -6.81 21.30 -35.39
CA ALA A 8 -5.87 21.76 -34.37
C ALA A 8 -6.43 21.53 -32.95
N LEU A 9 -7.70 21.81 -32.71
CA LEU A 9 -8.36 21.57 -31.43
C LEU A 9 -8.41 20.07 -31.10
N PHE A 10 -8.74 19.22 -32.07
CA PHE A 10 -8.74 17.77 -31.88
C PHE A 10 -7.33 17.24 -31.56
N GLY A 11 -6.31 17.73 -32.27
CA GLY A 11 -4.92 17.41 -31.98
C GLY A 11 -4.51 17.82 -30.56
N PHE A 12 -4.90 19.02 -30.12
CA PHE A 12 -4.65 19.49 -28.75
C PHE A 12 -5.34 18.63 -27.70
N ILE A 13 -6.62 18.28 -27.91
CA ILE A 13 -7.37 17.38 -27.03
C ILE A 13 -6.69 16.02 -26.93
N ALA A 14 -6.26 15.45 -28.07
CA ALA A 14 -5.58 14.16 -28.08
C ALA A 14 -4.29 14.18 -27.26
N VAL A 15 -3.44 15.20 -27.45
CA VAL A 15 -2.21 15.37 -26.66
C VAL A 15 -2.52 15.54 -25.16
N PHE A 16 -3.55 16.33 -24.83
CA PHE A 16 -3.95 16.58 -23.44
C PHE A 16 -4.44 15.29 -22.76
N VAL A 17 -5.28 14.50 -23.43
CA VAL A 17 -5.78 13.22 -22.91
C VAL A 17 -4.64 12.23 -22.67
N VAL A 18 -3.69 12.14 -23.61
CA VAL A 18 -2.49 11.30 -23.43
C VAL A 18 -1.67 11.78 -22.23
N GLY A 19 -1.46 13.09 -22.11
CA GLY A 19 -0.76 13.69 -20.97
C GLY A 19 -1.44 13.38 -19.62
N LEU A 20 -2.77 13.45 -19.56
CA LEU A 20 -3.53 13.05 -18.37
C LEU A 20 -3.37 11.56 -18.05
N GLY A 21 -3.29 10.70 -19.07
CA GLY A 21 -3.02 9.26 -18.89
C GLY A 21 -1.66 9.02 -18.24
N PHE A 22 -0.60 9.67 -18.73
CA PHE A 22 0.73 9.57 -18.14
C PHE A 22 0.79 10.11 -16.71
N ALA A 23 0.18 11.28 -16.46
CA ALA A 23 0.13 11.87 -15.13
C ALA A 23 -0.65 10.96 -14.16
N GLY A 24 -1.79 10.41 -14.59
CA GLY A 24 -2.59 9.48 -13.79
C GLY A 24 -1.83 8.20 -13.46
N TYR A 25 -1.11 7.62 -14.44
CA TYR A 25 -0.26 6.45 -14.22
C TYR A 25 0.86 6.74 -13.22
N TYR A 26 1.54 7.87 -13.36
CA TYR A 26 2.61 8.28 -12.45
C TYR A 26 2.08 8.48 -11.02
N LEU A 27 0.94 9.17 -10.85
CA LEU A 27 0.31 9.34 -9.54
C LEU A 27 -0.12 8.01 -8.93
N TYR A 28 -0.61 7.08 -9.74
CA TYR A 28 -0.96 5.74 -9.29
C TYR A 28 0.27 4.98 -8.77
N GLU A 29 1.35 4.92 -9.54
CA GLU A 29 2.60 4.26 -9.16
C GLU A 29 3.16 4.85 -7.86
N VAL A 30 3.22 6.18 -7.75
CA VAL A 30 3.85 6.86 -6.60
C VAL A 30 3.00 6.81 -5.33
N PHE A 31 1.66 6.89 -5.44
CA PHE A 31 0.81 7.09 -4.26
C PHE A 31 -0.17 5.96 -3.94
N LEU A 32 -0.55 5.14 -4.93
CA LEU A 32 -1.69 4.23 -4.79
C LEU A 32 -1.35 2.76 -5.00
N LYS A 33 -0.30 2.46 -5.77
CA LYS A 33 0.07 1.10 -6.12
C LYS A 33 0.33 0.27 -4.87
N GLU A 34 -0.40 -0.82 -4.71
CA GLU A 34 -0.23 -1.72 -3.58
C GLU A 34 0.66 -2.90 -3.98
N THR A 35 1.79 -3.02 -3.30
CA THR A 35 2.74 -4.12 -3.49
C THR A 35 2.65 -5.06 -2.29
N PRO A 36 2.23 -6.33 -2.47
CA PRO A 36 2.15 -7.29 -1.38
C PRO A 36 3.53 -7.56 -0.78
N VAL A 37 3.61 -7.55 0.55
CA VAL A 37 4.85 -7.86 1.28
C VAL A 37 4.73 -9.22 1.96
N LEU A 38 3.65 -9.44 2.69
CA LEU A 38 3.43 -10.65 3.47
C LEU A 38 1.94 -10.96 3.59
N THR A 39 1.61 -12.24 3.75
CA THR A 39 0.31 -12.71 4.16
C THR A 39 0.51 -13.78 5.22
N GLU A 40 -0.24 -13.70 6.32
CA GLU A 40 -0.18 -14.63 7.43
C GLU A 40 -1.59 -14.97 7.90
N THR A 41 -1.79 -16.20 8.35
CA THR A 41 -3.09 -16.70 8.83
C THR A 41 -3.01 -17.07 10.30
N SER A 42 -4.12 -16.95 11.02
CA SER A 42 -4.24 -17.49 12.38
C SER A 42 -4.00 -19.00 12.39
N ASP A 43 -3.66 -19.55 13.56
CA ASP A 43 -3.40 -20.99 13.74
C ASP A 43 -4.60 -21.87 13.34
N ASP A 44 -5.82 -21.36 13.53
CA ASP A 44 -7.07 -22.04 13.15
C ASP A 44 -7.49 -21.80 11.69
N GLN A 45 -6.71 -21.01 10.93
CA GLN A 45 -6.92 -20.66 9.53
C GLN A 45 -8.25 -19.94 9.24
N THR A 46 -8.90 -19.35 10.25
CA THR A 46 -10.18 -18.63 10.10
C THR A 46 -10.02 -17.11 9.96
N ALA A 47 -8.84 -16.58 10.31
CA ALA A 47 -8.46 -15.20 10.14
C ALA A 47 -7.16 -15.08 9.35
N SER A 48 -6.99 -13.98 8.63
CA SER A 48 -5.79 -13.69 7.87
C SER A 48 -5.46 -12.21 7.93
N ILE A 49 -4.17 -11.92 7.84
CA ILE A 49 -3.66 -10.59 7.60
C ILE A 49 -2.88 -10.56 6.29
N LYS A 50 -3.07 -9.49 5.54
CA LYS A 50 -2.28 -9.18 4.35
C LYS A 50 -1.65 -7.81 4.54
N ILE A 51 -0.33 -7.76 4.45
CA ILE A 51 0.43 -6.53 4.56
C ILE A 51 0.89 -6.13 3.16
N VAL A 52 0.62 -4.89 2.79
CA VAL A 52 1.06 -4.31 1.53
C VAL A 52 1.79 -2.99 1.78
N GLN A 53 2.76 -2.70 0.92
CA GLN A 53 3.31 -1.37 0.77
C GLN A 53 2.42 -0.58 -0.21
N THR A 54 2.14 0.68 0.09
CA THR A 54 1.41 1.58 -0.82
C THR A 54 2.37 2.62 -1.41
N GLY A 55 2.31 2.79 -2.72
CA GLY A 55 3.19 3.68 -3.47
C GLY A 55 4.60 3.12 -3.67
N GLU A 56 5.36 3.79 -4.53
CA GLU A 56 6.80 3.56 -4.62
C GLU A 56 7.52 4.19 -3.42
N PRO A 57 8.53 3.52 -2.84
CA PRO A 57 9.32 4.14 -1.81
C PRO A 57 10.04 5.35 -2.40
N SER A 58 9.89 6.50 -1.76
CA SER A 58 10.67 7.68 -2.12
C SER A 58 12.14 7.41 -1.79
N PHE A 59 13.11 7.77 -2.65
CA PHE A 59 14.55 7.59 -2.41
C PHE A 59 15.03 8.06 -1.02
N PHE A 60 14.29 8.98 -0.39
CA PHE A 60 14.44 9.35 1.01
C PHE A 60 13.05 9.56 1.60
N GLY A 61 12.70 8.83 2.66
CA GLY A 61 11.46 9.04 3.39
C GLY A 61 10.83 7.75 3.92
N PRO A 62 9.71 7.89 4.64
CA PRO A 62 8.96 6.75 5.13
C PRO A 62 8.22 6.03 4.00
N THR A 63 8.12 4.72 4.17
CA THR A 63 7.32 3.81 3.36
C THR A 63 5.95 3.62 4.00
N SER A 64 4.87 3.83 3.23
CA SER A 64 3.50 3.66 3.72
C SER A 64 3.08 2.19 3.67
N ILE A 65 2.57 1.69 4.79
CA ILE A 65 2.10 0.31 4.94
C ILE A 65 0.59 0.30 5.14
N LYS A 66 -0.09 -0.65 4.50
CA LYS A 66 -1.46 -1.04 4.83
C LYS A 66 -1.50 -2.49 5.27
N ALA A 67 -2.18 -2.73 6.38
CA ALA A 67 -2.52 -4.06 6.86
C ALA A 67 -4.02 -4.27 6.68
N TYR A 68 -4.37 -5.31 5.95
CA TYR A 68 -5.73 -5.82 5.80
C TYR A 68 -5.90 -6.98 6.76
N TYR A 69 -6.89 -6.91 7.62
CA TYR A 69 -7.35 -8.03 8.42
C TYR A 69 -8.64 -8.56 7.81
N GLN A 70 -8.71 -9.87 7.61
CA GLN A 70 -9.91 -10.53 7.14
C GLN A 70 -10.26 -11.70 8.05
N LYS A 71 -11.53 -11.77 8.45
CA LYS A 71 -12.08 -12.85 9.26
C LYS A 71 -13.41 -13.31 8.67
N ASP A 72 -13.61 -14.63 8.67
CA ASP A 72 -14.82 -15.27 8.14
C ASP A 72 -15.14 -14.81 6.70
N SER A 73 -16.30 -15.17 6.17
CA SER A 73 -16.70 -14.89 4.78
C SER A 73 -17.10 -13.42 4.51
N GLY A 74 -16.52 -12.44 5.19
CA GLY A 74 -16.73 -11.04 4.81
C GLY A 74 -16.25 -9.92 5.75
N TYR A 75 -15.77 -10.17 6.96
CA TYR A 75 -15.25 -9.08 7.80
C TYR A 75 -13.88 -8.65 7.27
N GLN A 76 -13.75 -7.37 6.91
CA GLN A 76 -12.49 -6.77 6.47
C GLN A 76 -12.26 -5.46 7.23
N GLU A 77 -11.16 -5.39 7.98
CA GLU A 77 -10.67 -4.14 8.56
C GLU A 77 -9.35 -3.77 7.88
N THR A 78 -9.12 -2.48 7.66
CA THR A 78 -7.85 -1.98 7.11
C THR A 78 -7.26 -0.95 8.06
N LYS A 79 -5.97 -1.08 8.34
CA LYS A 79 -5.19 -0.10 9.10
C LYS A 79 -3.93 0.27 8.36
N THR A 80 -3.49 1.50 8.56
CA THR A 80 -2.27 2.05 7.96
C THR A 80 -1.19 2.18 9.02
N GLY A 81 0.06 2.01 8.63
CA GLY A 81 1.23 2.30 9.45
C GLY A 81 2.35 2.89 8.61
N THR A 82 3.38 3.40 9.28
CA THR A 82 4.49 4.09 8.63
C THR A 82 5.79 3.38 8.96
N LEU A 83 6.49 2.90 7.93
CA LEU A 83 7.79 2.25 8.05
C LEU A 83 8.90 3.25 7.70
N TYR A 84 9.83 3.51 8.61
CA TYR A 84 11.01 4.33 8.34
C TYR A 84 12.18 3.42 7.95
N ASN A 85 12.38 3.24 6.64
CA ASN A 85 13.42 2.37 6.06
C ASN A 85 14.29 3.11 5.02
N ASP A 86 14.54 4.40 5.24
CA ASP A 86 15.41 5.24 4.40
C ASP A 86 15.10 5.16 2.89
N GLY A 87 13.82 4.99 2.54
CA GLY A 87 13.40 4.90 1.14
C GLY A 87 13.63 3.54 0.47
N GLY A 88 13.92 2.49 1.25
CA GLY A 88 13.95 1.12 0.75
C GLY A 88 12.54 0.53 0.54
N PRO A 89 12.41 -0.61 -0.17
CA PRO A 89 11.17 -1.37 -0.16
C PRO A 89 10.95 -2.02 1.21
N ALA A 90 9.69 -2.23 1.60
CA ALA A 90 9.34 -3.03 2.76
C ALA A 90 9.71 -4.51 2.51
N THR A 91 10.33 -5.14 3.49
CA THR A 91 10.74 -6.55 3.45
C THR A 91 10.17 -7.32 4.64
N LEU A 92 10.23 -8.65 4.60
CA LEU A 92 9.67 -9.49 5.67
C LEU A 92 10.27 -9.21 7.06
N SER A 93 11.54 -8.82 7.14
CA SER A 93 12.21 -8.50 8.42
C SER A 93 11.66 -7.25 9.09
N ASN A 94 10.96 -6.39 8.35
CA ASN A 94 10.32 -5.20 8.90
C ASN A 94 9.04 -5.50 9.68
N PHE A 95 8.59 -6.75 9.73
CA PHE A 95 7.32 -7.12 10.34
C PHE A 95 7.51 -8.24 11.36
N SER A 96 6.91 -8.07 12.54
CA SER A 96 6.70 -9.17 13.49
C SER A 96 5.22 -9.27 13.80
N ILE A 97 4.64 -10.43 13.49
CA ILE A 97 3.22 -10.70 13.68
C ILE A 97 3.07 -11.62 14.88
N GLN A 98 2.18 -11.24 15.78
CA GLN A 98 1.84 -12.01 16.97
C GLN A 98 0.33 -12.16 17.05
N TRP A 99 -0.13 -13.38 16.80
CA TRP A 99 -1.50 -13.79 17.06
C TRP A 99 -1.64 -14.16 18.53
N LYS A 100 -2.61 -13.54 19.21
CA LYS A 100 -3.06 -14.02 20.52
C LYS A 100 -4.17 -15.05 20.35
N ASP A 101 -5.07 -14.76 19.42
CA ASP A 101 -6.18 -15.59 18.97
C ASP A 101 -6.68 -15.01 17.63
N ARG A 102 -7.67 -15.65 17.00
CA ARG A 102 -8.21 -15.20 15.70
C ARG A 102 -8.75 -13.76 15.69
N ASP A 103 -9.14 -13.24 16.85
CA ASP A 103 -9.77 -11.93 17.03
C ASP A 103 -8.76 -10.84 17.43
N ASN A 104 -7.55 -11.26 17.81
CA ASN A 104 -6.53 -10.40 18.37
C ASN A 104 -5.17 -10.67 17.73
N VAL A 105 -4.76 -9.78 16.83
CA VAL A 105 -3.44 -9.82 16.19
C VAL A 105 -2.72 -8.48 16.32
N THR A 106 -1.44 -8.56 16.65
CA THR A 106 -0.53 -7.43 16.77
C THR A 106 0.53 -7.53 15.69
N ILE A 107 0.67 -6.47 14.90
CA ILE A 107 1.70 -6.34 13.88
C ILE A 107 2.65 -5.24 14.33
N THR A 108 3.90 -5.62 14.57
CA THR A 108 4.98 -4.69 14.92
C THR A 108 5.76 -4.33 13.66
N LEU A 109 5.88 -3.05 13.39
CA LEU A 109 6.72 -2.49 12.32
C LEU A 109 8.11 -2.20 12.88
N ASN A 110 9.13 -2.83 12.31
CA ASN A 110 10.51 -2.71 12.75
C ASN A 110 11.36 -2.00 11.69
N SER A 111 12.25 -1.11 12.14
CA SER A 111 13.31 -0.57 11.29
C SER A 111 14.29 -1.67 10.88
N GLU A 112 15.16 -1.39 9.91
CA GLU A 112 16.23 -2.32 9.52
C GLU A 112 17.16 -2.71 10.68
N ASN A 113 17.32 -1.82 11.66
CA ASN A 113 18.11 -2.05 12.86
C ASN A 113 17.33 -2.81 13.96
N GLY A 114 16.12 -3.27 13.67
CA GLY A 114 15.28 -4.03 14.61
C GLY A 114 14.57 -3.19 15.68
N ALA A 115 14.63 -1.85 15.59
CA ALA A 115 13.88 -0.99 16.50
C ALA A 115 12.40 -0.99 16.12
N SER A 116 11.52 -1.22 17.09
CA SER A 116 10.07 -1.08 16.89
C SER A 116 9.72 0.38 16.64
N LEU A 117 9.08 0.65 15.50
CA LEU A 117 8.70 1.97 15.03
C LEU A 117 7.23 2.26 15.28
N ASP A 118 6.37 1.27 15.02
CA ASP A 118 4.91 1.42 15.08
C ASP A 118 4.25 0.06 15.32
N VAL A 119 3.03 0.07 15.86
CA VAL A 119 2.28 -1.14 16.22
C VAL A 119 0.84 -1.03 15.74
N ILE A 120 0.47 -1.93 14.81
CA ILE A 120 -0.89 -2.05 14.31
C ILE A 120 -1.58 -3.18 15.08
N ASN A 121 -2.68 -2.84 15.77
CA ASN A 121 -3.46 -3.81 16.53
C ASN A 121 -4.83 -4.00 15.90
N PHE A 122 -5.24 -5.25 15.68
CA PHE A 122 -6.62 -5.65 15.40
C PHE A 122 -7.17 -6.33 16.66
N LYS A 123 -8.30 -5.85 17.16
CA LYS A 123 -8.94 -6.31 18.41
C LYS A 123 -10.45 -6.31 18.21
N HIS A 124 -11.05 -7.50 18.24
CA HIS A 124 -12.48 -7.72 18.04
C HIS A 124 -13.09 -8.59 19.14
#